data_AF-A0A6A5C1A2-F1
#
_entry.id   AF-A0A6A5C1A2-F1
#
_cell.length_a   1.000
_cell.length_b   1.000
_cell.length_c   1.000
_cell.angle_alpha   90.00
_cell.angle_beta   90.00
_cell.angle_gamma   90.00
#
_symmetry.space_group_name_H-M   'P 1'
#
loop_
_entity.id
_entity.type
_entity.pdbx_description
1 polymer ?
#
loop_
_entity_poly.entity_id
_entity_poly.type
_entity_poly.pdbx_seq_one_letter_code
_entity_poly.pdbx_strand_id
1 'polypeptide(L)'
;MVKIEPHNPESFFLSLHSTTQIYIPIFQRKFCWLPKYVTTLWNNICKSSSMNGHHIGKIFLQQHQTYTATTLIGSSAHSPCSTDLSCIDGQQRLSTLMICLCAMRDLILEEEETFRMPENEKSSPHKQYLHDMLNKLHRILFVNAEKHALKGPVQFLEELSNTQQLLNSTREQQSEWFLRMKQHSRLVPSRDDRKTFFAVLIGLSRFSSLKEGNFNPWILFAYHFFYNAIKKDLNRFPSKKIERLQSFHMTHVLQHVRFVTVEYQQNEMNAQERFKDLYHTGKANQILFFIKTPGIDLAQSDLIKNHVLSLFKTEEKQFEMYEKYWLPMERRFCTFENISLNANDGGSSLSTVVDASYATLETLQSRELDIFIEWFVFNVKHSEHNEDLQNKYKKFQQQKEQSQQLPLIMQLGMYSSGTEPSLFNEFIATLFPSSTSVEESHVEEVLARMLKSLDDFFMTLHRAQEELSRTI
;
A
#
# COMPACT_ATOMS: atom_id res chain seq x y z
N MET A 1 -11.34 -0.48 -22.53
CA MET A 1 -9.98 -0.44 -23.14
C MET A 1 -8.91 -0.44 -22.03
N VAL A 2 -7.85 -1.26 -22.16
CA VAL A 2 -6.70 -1.30 -21.22
C VAL A 2 -5.52 -0.59 -21.88
N LYS A 3 -4.89 0.35 -21.18
CA LYS A 3 -3.72 1.10 -21.65
C LYS A 3 -2.48 0.59 -20.93
N ILE A 4 -1.49 0.10 -21.67
CA ILE A 4 -0.24 -0.44 -21.12
C ILE A 4 0.92 0.40 -21.63
N GLU A 5 1.65 1.06 -20.73
CA GLU A 5 2.72 1.97 -21.13
C GLU A 5 3.98 1.81 -20.26
N PRO A 6 5.18 1.77 -20.86
CA PRO A 6 6.42 1.85 -20.11
C PRO A 6 6.69 3.29 -19.69
N HIS A 7 7.14 3.46 -18.45
CA HIS A 7 7.41 4.75 -17.85
C HIS A 7 8.69 4.75 -17.02
N ASN A 8 9.24 5.95 -16.81
CA ASN A 8 10.09 6.26 -15.66
C ASN A 8 9.33 7.23 -14.73
N PRO A 9 9.82 7.47 -13.50
CA PRO A 9 9.13 8.38 -12.59
C PRO A 9 8.93 9.79 -13.15
N GLU A 10 9.92 10.36 -13.83
CA GLU A 10 9.79 11.70 -14.42
C GLU A 10 8.69 11.74 -15.49
N SER A 11 8.71 10.81 -16.45
CA SER A 11 7.73 10.75 -17.54
C SER A 11 6.33 10.49 -17.01
N PHE A 12 6.18 9.57 -16.05
CA PHE A 12 4.88 9.21 -15.50
C PHE A 12 4.25 10.40 -14.77
N PHE A 13 4.89 10.89 -13.71
CA PHE A 13 4.27 11.90 -12.84
C PHE A 13 4.10 13.24 -13.53
N LEU A 14 5.03 13.65 -14.40
CA LEU A 14 4.91 14.92 -15.11
C LEU A 14 3.93 14.87 -16.30
N SER A 15 3.54 13.67 -16.76
CA SER A 15 2.48 13.52 -17.77
C SER A 15 1.07 13.60 -17.19
N LEU A 16 0.91 13.43 -15.88
CA LEU A 16 -0.38 13.52 -15.21
C LEU A 16 -0.89 14.96 -15.19
N HIS A 17 -2.21 15.13 -15.23
CA HIS A 17 -2.81 16.45 -15.05
C HIS A 17 -2.44 17.02 -13.68
N SER A 18 -2.36 18.36 -13.58
CA SER A 18 -1.90 19.04 -12.36
C SER A 18 -2.74 18.68 -11.13
N THR A 19 -4.03 18.34 -11.32
CA THR A 19 -4.96 17.93 -10.26
C THR A 19 -5.08 16.42 -10.05
N THR A 20 -4.54 15.58 -10.94
CA THR A 20 -4.71 14.11 -10.84
C THR A 20 -4.01 13.58 -9.61
N GLN A 21 -4.75 12.91 -8.74
CA GLN A 21 -4.21 12.20 -7.58
C GLN A 21 -4.18 10.71 -7.83
N ILE A 22 -3.20 10.04 -7.21
CA ILE A 22 -3.14 8.58 -7.13
C ILE A 22 -3.55 8.17 -5.73
N TYR A 23 -4.63 7.41 -5.60
CA TYR A 23 -5.14 6.89 -4.35
C TYR A 23 -4.81 5.41 -4.24
N ILE A 24 -4.24 5.02 -3.11
CA ILE A 24 -4.21 3.62 -2.69
C ILE A 24 -5.51 3.39 -1.91
N PRO A 25 -6.36 2.42 -2.32
CA PRO A 25 -7.59 2.12 -1.59
C PRO A 25 -7.35 1.90 -0.10
N ILE A 26 -8.32 2.33 0.71
CA ILE A 26 -8.19 2.51 2.17
C ILE A 26 -7.69 1.26 2.88
N PHE A 27 -8.11 0.07 2.40
CA PHE A 27 -7.87 -1.24 3.02
C PHE A 27 -6.81 -2.07 2.32
N GLN A 28 -6.08 -1.48 1.39
CA GLN A 28 -4.87 -2.10 0.90
C GLN A 28 -3.86 -2.25 2.04
N ARG A 29 -3.02 -3.28 1.93
CA ARG A 29 -2.04 -3.59 2.99
C ARG A 29 -1.17 -2.39 3.30
N LYS A 30 -0.92 -2.16 4.60
CA LYS A 30 -0.01 -1.14 5.08
C LYS A 30 1.38 -1.30 4.48
N PHE A 31 2.16 -0.22 4.48
CA PHE A 31 3.54 -0.27 4.02
C PHE A 31 4.37 -1.21 4.91
N CYS A 32 4.96 -2.23 4.28
CA CYS A 32 5.63 -3.32 5.00
C CYS A 32 6.91 -3.82 4.29
N TRP A 33 7.51 -2.98 3.45
CA TRP A 33 8.81 -3.27 2.87
C TRP A 33 9.89 -3.34 3.94
N LEU A 34 10.31 -4.57 4.25
CA LEU A 34 11.43 -4.85 5.13
C LEU A 34 12.74 -4.20 4.64
N PRO A 35 13.70 -3.94 5.55
CA PRO A 35 14.99 -3.34 5.24
C PRO A 35 15.69 -3.97 4.04
N LYS A 36 15.66 -5.30 3.94
CA LYS A 36 16.27 -6.05 2.82
C LYS A 36 15.74 -5.62 1.45
N TYR A 37 14.44 -5.31 1.33
CA TYR A 37 13.83 -4.93 0.05
C TYR A 37 14.21 -3.50 -0.33
N VAL A 38 14.17 -2.58 0.64
CA VAL A 38 14.60 -1.18 0.44
C VAL A 38 16.07 -1.12 0.04
N THR A 39 16.95 -1.83 0.76
CA THR A 39 18.38 -1.87 0.46
C THR A 39 18.67 -2.53 -0.89
N THR A 40 17.99 -3.62 -1.22
CA THR A 40 18.15 -4.30 -2.52
C THR A 40 17.70 -3.39 -3.67
N LEU A 41 16.54 -2.73 -3.53
CA LEU A 41 16.07 -1.76 -4.51
C LEU A 41 17.11 -0.67 -4.74
N TRP A 42 17.56 -0.03 -3.66
CA TRP A 42 18.53 1.07 -3.74
C TRP A 42 19.83 0.65 -4.43
N ASN A 43 20.39 -0.50 -4.03
CA ASN A 43 21.61 -1.03 -4.64
C ASN A 43 21.43 -1.30 -6.14
N ASN A 44 20.26 -1.78 -6.56
CA ASN A 44 19.98 -2.02 -7.96
C ASN A 44 19.80 -0.71 -8.75
N ILE A 45 19.14 0.29 -8.17
CA ILE A 45 19.01 1.62 -8.77
C ILE A 45 20.40 2.23 -8.99
N CYS A 46 21.26 2.25 -7.96
CA CYS A 46 22.60 2.82 -8.05
C CYS A 46 23.54 2.07 -9.01
N LYS A 47 23.30 0.79 -9.28
CA LYS A 47 24.06 -0.01 -10.25
C LYS A 47 23.53 0.09 -11.67
N SER A 48 22.31 0.59 -11.86
CA SER A 48 21.67 0.63 -13.17
C SER A 48 22.32 1.68 -14.08
N SER A 49 22.66 1.29 -15.30
CA SER A 49 23.17 2.20 -16.32
C SER A 49 22.04 2.81 -17.14
N SER A 50 22.34 3.86 -17.90
CA SER A 50 21.38 4.52 -18.80
C SER A 50 20.78 3.58 -19.85
N MET A 51 21.51 2.53 -20.26
CA MET A 51 21.08 1.55 -21.26
C MET A 51 20.15 0.46 -20.69
N ASN A 52 20.32 0.08 -19.42
CA ASN A 52 19.64 -1.06 -18.79
C ASN A 52 18.95 -0.66 -17.47
N GLY A 53 18.22 0.46 -17.49
CA GLY A 53 17.56 1.04 -16.32
C GLY A 53 16.86 0.00 -15.41
N HIS A 54 16.85 0.24 -14.09
CA HIS A 54 16.32 -0.73 -13.14
C HIS A 54 14.79 -0.85 -13.23
N HIS A 55 14.30 -2.04 -13.56
CA HIS A 55 12.87 -2.30 -13.64
C HIS A 55 12.28 -2.64 -12.26
N ILE A 56 11.37 -1.81 -11.76
CA ILE A 56 10.66 -2.04 -10.49
C ILE A 56 9.32 -2.76 -10.68
N GLY A 57 9.03 -3.22 -11.91
CA GLY A 57 7.85 -4.01 -12.24
C GLY A 57 6.67 -3.17 -12.72
N LYS A 58 5.46 -3.53 -12.28
CA LYS A 58 4.21 -3.02 -12.81
C LYS A 58 3.42 -2.25 -11.77
N ILE A 59 2.66 -1.27 -12.23
CA ILE A 59 1.72 -0.51 -11.41
C ILE A 59 0.36 -0.58 -12.09
N PHE A 60 -0.62 -1.14 -11.40
CA PHE A 60 -1.98 -1.27 -11.91
C PHE A 60 -2.82 -0.12 -11.40
N LEU A 61 -3.43 0.60 -12.33
CA LEU A 61 -4.13 1.86 -12.08
C LEU A 61 -5.52 1.80 -12.67
N GLN A 62 -6.51 2.27 -11.94
CA GLN A 62 -7.88 2.45 -12.44
C GLN A 62 -8.22 3.92 -12.49
N GLN A 63 -8.70 4.39 -13.63
CA GLN A 63 -9.24 5.75 -13.74
C GLN A 63 -10.61 5.79 -13.08
N HIS A 64 -10.78 6.73 -12.16
CA HIS A 64 -12.07 7.15 -11.63
C HIS A 64 -12.41 8.52 -12.21
N GLN A 65 -13.54 8.62 -12.90
CA GLN A 65 -14.14 9.92 -13.19
C GLN A 65 -14.74 10.45 -11.90
N THR A 66 -14.00 11.32 -11.23
CA THR A 66 -14.55 12.08 -10.12
C THR A 66 -15.22 13.32 -10.69
N TYR A 67 -16.53 13.43 -10.54
CA TYR A 67 -17.18 14.73 -10.49
C TYR A 67 -16.79 15.35 -9.16
N THR A 68 -15.66 16.05 -9.12
CA THR A 68 -15.22 16.71 -7.88
C THR A 68 -16.31 17.68 -7.43
N ALA A 69 -16.78 17.51 -6.19
CA ALA A 69 -17.72 18.40 -5.50
C ALA A 69 -17.14 19.79 -5.18
N THR A 70 -16.15 20.26 -5.95
CA THR A 70 -15.69 21.66 -5.95
C THR A 70 -16.64 22.58 -6.72
N THR A 71 -17.70 22.06 -7.35
CA THR A 71 -18.80 22.86 -7.93
C THR A 71 -19.87 23.25 -6.90
N LEU A 72 -19.48 23.58 -5.66
CA LEU A 72 -20.39 24.18 -4.67
C LEU A 72 -20.12 25.65 -4.38
N ILE A 73 -19.38 26.35 -5.25
CA ILE A 73 -19.41 27.82 -5.30
C ILE A 73 -19.48 28.23 -6.76
N GLY A 74 -20.58 28.88 -7.12
CA GLY A 74 -21.04 29.12 -8.49
C GLY A 74 -19.94 29.54 -9.47
N SER A 75 -19.70 28.70 -10.47
CA SER A 75 -19.05 29.07 -11.71
C SER A 75 -19.48 28.09 -12.79
N SER A 76 -20.37 28.56 -13.66
CA SER A 76 -20.74 27.90 -14.91
C SER A 76 -19.53 27.95 -15.86
N ALA A 77 -18.67 26.95 -15.81
CA ALA A 77 -17.73 26.65 -16.88
C ALA A 77 -17.38 25.16 -16.81
N HIS A 78 -17.55 24.45 -17.93
CA HIS A 78 -17.15 23.06 -18.12
C HIS A 78 -15.64 22.94 -17.85
N SER A 79 -15.26 22.67 -16.61
CA SER A 79 -13.87 22.38 -16.24
C SER A 79 -13.55 20.93 -16.58
N PRO A 80 -12.32 20.61 -17.04
CA PRO A 80 -11.97 19.27 -17.46
C PRO A 80 -12.15 18.33 -16.28
N CYS A 81 -12.92 17.26 -16.49
CA CYS A 81 -13.11 16.15 -15.57
C CYS A 81 -11.72 15.68 -15.08
N SER A 82 -11.39 15.94 -13.81
CA SER A 82 -10.16 15.39 -13.25
C SER A 82 -10.34 13.89 -13.11
N THR A 83 -9.48 13.14 -13.80
CA THR A 83 -9.40 11.69 -13.64
C THR A 83 -8.44 11.39 -12.51
N ASP A 84 -9.00 10.92 -11.40
CA ASP A 84 -8.22 10.37 -10.31
C ASP A 84 -7.85 8.91 -10.62
N LEU A 85 -6.71 8.47 -10.11
CA LEU A 85 -6.18 7.13 -10.35
C LEU A 85 -6.21 6.32 -9.06
N SER A 86 -6.85 5.16 -9.06
CA SER A 86 -6.79 4.20 -7.96
C SER A 86 -5.68 3.17 -8.23
N CYS A 87 -4.72 3.03 -7.32
CA CYS A 87 -3.65 2.05 -7.41
C CYS A 87 -4.11 0.70 -6.83
N ILE A 88 -4.34 -0.26 -7.71
CA ILE A 88 -4.85 -1.60 -7.37
C ILE A 88 -3.72 -2.51 -6.91
N ASP A 89 -2.59 -2.44 -7.63
CA ASP A 89 -1.36 -3.16 -7.32
C ASP A 89 -0.15 -2.28 -7.70
N GLY A 90 0.98 -2.52 -7.04
CA GLY A 90 2.17 -1.69 -7.14
C GLY A 90 2.27 -0.66 -6.03
N GLN A 91 1.33 -0.66 -5.08
CA GLN A 91 1.25 0.33 -4.00
C GLN A 91 2.55 0.47 -3.19
N GLN A 92 3.21 -0.63 -2.84
CA GLN A 92 4.45 -0.61 -2.05
C GLN A 92 5.62 -0.04 -2.86
N ARG A 93 5.69 -0.37 -4.16
CA ARG A 93 6.71 0.12 -5.10
C ARG A 93 6.56 1.62 -5.30
N LEU A 94 5.33 2.06 -5.56
CA LEU A 94 4.98 3.46 -5.75
C LEU A 94 5.24 4.27 -4.47
N SER A 95 4.82 3.78 -3.30
CA SER A 95 5.07 4.43 -2.01
C SER A 95 6.56 4.54 -1.71
N THR A 96 7.34 3.46 -1.92
CA THR A 96 8.80 3.48 -1.72
C THR A 96 9.48 4.51 -2.61
N LEU A 97 9.07 4.60 -3.88
CA LEU A 97 9.58 5.60 -4.81
C LEU A 97 9.28 7.01 -4.33
N MET A 98 8.04 7.30 -3.91
CA MET A 98 7.66 8.62 -3.38
C MET A 98 8.44 8.97 -2.10
N ILE A 99 8.67 8.00 -1.21
CA ILE A 99 9.49 8.18 0.01
C ILE A 99 10.94 8.53 -0.36
N CYS A 100 11.52 7.85 -1.35
CA CYS A 100 12.87 8.15 -1.86
C CYS A 100 12.96 9.59 -2.42
N LEU A 101 11.94 10.03 -3.17
CA LEU A 101 11.87 11.40 -3.69
C LEU A 101 11.74 12.45 -2.57
N CYS A 102 11.01 12.15 -1.49
CA CYS A 102 10.95 13.01 -0.30
C CYS A 102 12.33 13.14 0.36
N ALA A 103 13.06 12.02 0.53
CA ALA A 103 14.41 12.04 1.08
C ALA A 103 15.39 12.86 0.21
N MET A 104 15.30 12.76 -1.12
CA MET A 104 16.08 13.59 -2.04
C MET A 104 15.75 15.07 -1.92
N ARG A 105 14.46 15.44 -1.87
CA ARG A 105 14.02 16.82 -1.67
C ARG A 105 14.61 17.40 -0.39
N ASP A 106 14.54 16.66 0.71
CA ASP A 106 15.01 17.15 2.01
C ASP A 106 16.53 17.37 2.04
N LEU A 107 17.30 16.55 1.30
CA LEU A 107 18.73 16.79 1.12
C LEU A 107 19.01 18.03 0.26
N ILE A 108 18.22 18.26 -0.80
CA ILE A 108 18.35 19.46 -1.63
C ILE A 108 18.04 20.73 -0.80
N LEU A 109 17.04 20.68 0.07
CA LEU A 109 16.71 21.76 1.01
C LEU A 109 17.87 22.01 2.01
N GLU A 110 18.47 20.96 2.55
CA GLU A 110 19.64 21.09 3.44
C GLU A 110 20.82 21.75 2.72
N GLU A 111 21.11 21.34 1.47
CA GLU A 111 22.18 21.96 0.68
C GLU A 111 21.86 23.43 0.33
N GLU A 112 20.59 23.77 0.05
CA GLU A 112 20.14 25.17 -0.12
C GLU A 112 20.32 26.01 1.15
N GLU A 113 20.01 25.46 2.32
CA GLU A 113 20.22 26.09 3.63
C GLU A 113 21.71 26.35 3.89
N THR A 114 22.59 25.37 3.59
CA THR A 114 24.05 25.53 3.75
C THR A 114 24.67 26.54 2.77
N PHE A 115 24.06 26.73 1.59
CA PHE A 115 24.53 27.66 0.57
C PHE A 115 24.01 29.09 0.76
N ARG A 116 23.38 29.45 1.90
CA ARG A 116 23.04 30.85 2.21
C ARG A 116 24.32 31.69 2.42
N MET A 117 24.93 32.08 1.30
CA MET A 117 26.05 33.02 1.19
C MET A 117 25.59 34.44 1.59
N PRO A 118 26.50 35.31 2.06
CA PRO A 118 26.20 36.73 2.27
C PRO A 118 25.65 37.38 0.98
N GLU A 119 24.76 38.36 1.14
CA GLU A 119 23.80 38.86 0.13
C GLU A 119 24.34 39.35 -1.24
N ASN A 120 25.66 39.33 -1.46
CA ASN A 120 26.31 39.96 -2.61
C ASN A 120 26.51 39.06 -3.85
N GLU A 121 26.17 37.76 -3.79
CA GLU A 121 26.27 36.84 -4.95
C GLU A 121 24.95 36.08 -5.20
N LYS A 122 23.87 36.83 -5.48
CA LYS A 122 22.51 36.26 -5.65
C LYS A 122 22.31 35.38 -6.90
N SER A 123 23.31 35.21 -7.77
CA SER A 123 23.19 34.51 -9.06
C SER A 123 24.27 33.44 -9.30
N SER A 124 24.55 32.59 -8.31
CA SER A 124 25.38 31.39 -8.56
C SER A 124 24.57 30.34 -9.34
N PRO A 125 25.14 29.71 -10.39
CA PRO A 125 24.47 28.63 -11.13
C PRO A 125 24.02 27.49 -10.22
N HIS A 126 24.72 27.25 -9.10
CA HIS A 126 24.37 26.27 -8.08
C HIS A 126 22.98 26.51 -7.47
N LYS A 127 22.63 27.76 -7.19
CA LYS A 127 21.32 28.12 -6.63
C LYS A 127 20.20 27.84 -7.63
N GLN A 128 20.44 28.12 -8.91
CA GLN A 128 19.49 27.81 -9.97
C GLN A 128 19.28 26.29 -10.09
N TYR A 129 20.36 25.49 -10.07
CA TYR A 129 20.25 24.03 -10.11
C TYR A 129 19.44 23.47 -8.93
N LEU A 130 19.71 23.93 -7.69
CA LEU A 130 18.94 23.53 -6.51
C LEU A 130 17.45 23.90 -6.67
N HIS A 131 17.16 25.12 -7.10
CA HIS A 131 15.80 25.60 -7.34
C HIS A 131 15.06 24.76 -8.39
N ASP A 132 15.70 24.45 -9.52
CA ASP A 132 15.12 23.64 -10.59
C ASP A 132 14.85 22.20 -10.13
N MET A 133 15.76 21.61 -9.35
CA MET A 133 15.58 20.29 -8.75
C MET A 133 14.40 20.27 -7.77
N LEU A 134 14.29 21.28 -6.89
CA LEU A 134 13.17 21.40 -5.95
C LEU A 134 11.84 21.57 -6.67
N ASN A 135 11.76 22.45 -7.68
CA ASN A 135 10.53 22.64 -8.45
C ASN A 135 10.11 21.36 -9.18
N LYS A 136 11.07 20.61 -9.73
CA LYS A 136 10.78 19.32 -10.38
C LYS A 136 10.18 18.32 -9.38
N LEU A 137 10.82 18.14 -8.22
CA LEU A 137 10.31 17.24 -7.18
C LEU A 137 8.97 17.72 -6.62
N HIS A 138 8.77 19.03 -6.48
CA HIS A 138 7.51 19.63 -6.02
C HIS A 138 6.34 19.28 -6.94
N ARG A 139 6.52 19.36 -8.26
CA ARG A 139 5.51 18.98 -9.26
C ARG A 139 5.16 17.49 -9.24
N ILE A 140 6.13 16.64 -8.89
CA ILE A 140 5.95 15.20 -8.76
C ILE A 140 5.23 14.87 -7.45
N LEU A 141 5.64 15.47 -6.33
CA LEU A 141 5.15 15.14 -4.99
C LEU A 141 3.77 15.72 -4.67
N PHE A 142 3.42 16.85 -5.28
CA PHE A 142 2.18 17.58 -4.97
C PHE A 142 1.31 17.82 -6.21
N VAL A 143 -0.01 17.79 -6.00
CA VAL A 143 -0.98 18.30 -6.98
C VAL A 143 -1.03 19.82 -6.93
N ASN A 144 -1.55 20.44 -8.00
CA ASN A 144 -1.69 21.88 -8.13
C ASN A 144 -0.38 22.65 -7.88
N ALA A 145 0.78 22.02 -8.12
CA ALA A 145 2.10 22.60 -7.84
C ALA A 145 2.31 23.97 -8.52
N GLU A 146 1.66 24.23 -9.65
CA GLU A 146 1.67 25.52 -10.34
C GLU A 146 1.00 26.64 -9.52
N LYS A 147 -0.08 26.33 -8.77
CA LYS A 147 -0.70 27.28 -7.84
C LYS A 147 0.23 27.60 -6.66
N HIS A 148 1.08 26.64 -6.30
CA HIS A 148 2.10 26.83 -5.26
C HIS A 148 3.32 27.61 -5.77
N ALA A 149 3.52 27.71 -7.10
CA ALA A 149 4.71 28.30 -7.71
C ALA A 149 4.91 29.79 -7.36
N LEU A 150 3.82 30.51 -7.05
CA LEU A 150 3.88 31.90 -6.57
C LEU A 150 4.59 32.03 -5.21
N LYS A 151 4.50 31.00 -4.36
CA LYS A 151 5.15 30.95 -3.03
C LYS A 151 6.50 30.21 -3.07
N GLY A 152 6.64 29.29 -4.03
CA GLY A 152 7.79 28.39 -4.13
C GLY A 152 7.71 27.19 -3.18
N PRO A 153 8.49 26.12 -3.42
CA PRO A 153 8.43 24.88 -2.63
C PRO A 153 8.74 25.05 -1.15
N VAL A 154 9.71 25.92 -0.81
CA VAL A 154 10.17 26.13 0.58
C VAL A 154 9.06 26.71 1.45
N GLN A 155 8.50 27.85 1.05
CA GLN A 155 7.44 28.52 1.80
C GLN A 155 6.18 27.64 1.90
N PHE A 156 5.85 26.90 0.82
CA PHE A 156 4.74 25.95 0.84
C PHE A 156 4.91 24.84 1.89
N LEU A 157 6.11 24.27 2.00
CA LEU A 157 6.39 23.21 2.99
C LEU A 157 6.38 23.75 4.42
N GLU A 158 6.87 24.98 4.65
CA GLU A 158 6.80 25.65 5.95
C GLU A 158 5.34 25.87 6.39
N GLU A 159 4.48 26.35 5.49
CA GLU A 159 3.04 26.52 5.76
C GLU A 159 2.35 25.22 6.16
N LEU A 160 2.66 24.12 5.47
CA LEU A 160 2.11 22.80 5.83
C LEU A 160 2.72 22.27 7.14
N SER A 161 4.02 22.46 7.36
CA SER A 161 4.70 22.00 8.58
C SER A 161 4.17 22.70 9.83
N ASN A 162 3.79 23.97 9.74
CA ASN A 162 3.18 24.73 10.84
C ASN A 162 1.84 24.13 11.32
N THR A 163 1.19 23.31 10.49
CA THR A 163 -0.04 22.60 10.87
C THR A 163 0.23 21.32 11.67
N GLN A 164 1.49 20.93 11.90
CA GLN A 164 1.86 19.71 12.63
C GLN A 164 1.21 19.63 14.02
N GLN A 165 1.00 20.76 14.69
CA GLN A 165 0.37 20.79 16.01
C GLN A 165 -1.00 20.11 16.01
N LEU A 166 -1.75 20.17 14.90
CA LEU A 166 -3.05 19.51 14.75
C LEU A 166 -2.97 17.97 14.86
N LEU A 167 -1.80 17.38 14.58
CA LEU A 167 -1.59 15.93 14.62
C LEU A 167 -1.63 15.36 16.05
N ASN A 168 -1.30 16.18 17.05
CA ASN A 168 -1.24 15.79 18.46
C ASN A 168 -2.46 16.29 19.26
N SER A 169 -3.48 16.83 18.57
CA SER A 169 -4.65 17.43 19.19
C SER A 169 -5.90 16.53 19.09
N THR A 170 -7.10 17.11 19.08
CA THR A 170 -8.38 16.36 19.06
C THR A 170 -8.56 15.54 17.78
N ARG A 171 -9.44 14.52 17.82
CA ARG A 171 -9.76 13.68 16.64
C ARG A 171 -10.25 14.49 15.44
N GLU A 172 -11.00 15.55 15.69
CA GLU A 172 -11.50 16.48 14.65
C GLU A 172 -10.34 17.24 14.00
N GLN A 173 -9.42 17.80 14.79
CA GLN A 173 -8.26 18.52 14.28
C GLN A 173 -7.28 17.61 13.54
N GLN A 174 -7.10 16.37 14.00
CA GLN A 174 -6.37 15.36 13.25
C GLN A 174 -7.03 15.08 11.89
N SER A 175 -8.35 14.97 11.85
CA SER A 175 -9.11 14.74 10.60
C SER A 175 -8.99 15.92 9.64
N GLU A 176 -9.03 17.16 10.14
CA GLU A 176 -8.77 18.37 9.36
C GLU A 176 -7.36 18.37 8.77
N TRP A 177 -6.35 18.02 9.57
CA TRP A 177 -4.97 17.89 9.10
C TRP A 177 -4.86 16.86 7.97
N PHE A 178 -5.47 15.68 8.13
CA PHE A 178 -5.49 14.66 7.08
C PHE A 178 -6.15 15.14 5.79
N LEU A 179 -7.29 15.84 5.89
CA LEU A 179 -8.00 16.37 4.73
C LEU A 179 -7.13 17.40 4.00
N ARG A 180 -6.46 18.29 4.75
CA ARG A 180 -5.53 19.28 4.20
C ARG A 180 -4.34 18.63 3.49
N MET A 181 -3.71 17.63 4.10
CA MET A 181 -2.61 16.90 3.46
C MET A 181 -3.08 16.15 2.21
N LYS A 182 -4.26 15.53 2.28
CA LYS A 182 -4.89 14.81 1.15
C LYS A 182 -5.13 15.75 -0.02
N GLN A 183 -5.57 17.00 0.19
CA GLN A 183 -5.80 17.97 -0.91
C GLN A 183 -4.54 18.35 -1.70
N HIS A 184 -3.35 18.19 -1.12
CA HIS A 184 -2.10 18.59 -1.74
C HIS A 184 -1.24 17.42 -2.23
N SER A 185 -1.38 16.23 -1.66
CA SER A 185 -0.51 15.09 -2.00
C SER A 185 -0.79 14.52 -3.40
N ARG A 186 0.25 14.20 -4.16
CA ARG A 186 0.11 13.42 -5.41
C ARG A 186 -0.30 11.97 -5.15
N LEU A 187 0.25 11.36 -4.11
CA LEU A 187 -0.06 9.98 -3.69
C LEU A 187 -0.78 10.03 -2.34
N VAL A 188 -2.00 9.49 -2.29
CA VAL A 188 -2.74 9.29 -1.04
C VAL A 188 -2.59 7.81 -0.68
N PRO A 189 -1.79 7.46 0.35
CA PRO A 189 -1.53 6.07 0.68
C PRO A 189 -2.72 5.43 1.41
N SER A 190 -2.56 4.13 1.71
CA SER A 190 -3.48 3.38 2.58
C SER A 190 -3.70 4.12 3.89
N ARG A 191 -4.85 3.92 4.53
CA ARG A 191 -5.25 4.72 5.69
C ARG A 191 -4.21 4.72 6.81
N ASP A 192 -3.69 3.54 7.15
CA ASP A 192 -2.73 3.35 8.24
C ASP A 192 -1.39 4.02 7.96
N ASP A 193 -1.05 4.20 6.68
CA ASP A 193 0.19 4.82 6.25
C ASP A 193 0.13 6.35 6.17
N ARG A 194 -1.07 6.93 6.02
CA ARG A 194 -1.27 8.38 5.76
C ARG A 194 -0.55 9.27 6.77
N LYS A 195 -0.67 8.95 8.06
CA LYS A 195 -0.03 9.75 9.12
C LYS A 195 1.47 9.88 8.90
N THR A 196 2.12 8.76 8.65
CA THR A 196 3.58 8.69 8.52
C THR A 196 4.05 9.19 7.17
N PHE A 197 3.35 8.79 6.11
CA PHE A 197 3.66 9.21 4.76
C PHE A 197 3.50 10.73 4.60
N PHE A 198 2.43 11.33 5.12
CA PHE A 198 2.25 12.78 5.04
C PHE A 198 3.26 13.55 5.90
N ALA A 199 3.65 13.01 7.06
CA ALA A 199 4.73 13.59 7.85
C ALA A 199 6.07 13.60 7.07
N VAL A 200 6.40 12.51 6.36
CA VAL A 200 7.55 12.45 5.44
C VAL A 200 7.37 13.39 4.24
N LEU A 201 6.17 13.44 3.67
CA LEU A 201 5.83 14.26 2.52
C LEU A 201 6.02 15.75 2.79
N ILE A 202 5.77 16.25 3.99
CA ILE A 202 5.99 17.68 4.29
C ILE A 202 7.34 17.95 4.96
N GLY A 203 8.16 16.92 5.18
CA GLY A 203 9.52 17.05 5.72
C GLY A 203 9.61 17.08 7.25
N LEU A 204 8.55 16.68 7.97
CA LEU A 204 8.59 16.58 9.45
C LEU A 204 9.61 15.54 9.93
N SER A 205 9.92 14.55 9.10
CA SER A 205 10.91 13.51 9.38
C SER A 205 12.36 14.00 9.38
N ARG A 206 12.62 15.25 8.98
CA ARG A 206 13.90 15.94 9.25
C ARG A 206 14.13 16.13 10.75
N PHE A 207 13.05 16.19 11.53
CA PHE A 207 13.09 16.48 12.96
C PHE A 207 12.96 15.20 13.78
N SER A 208 13.82 15.07 14.79
CA SER A 208 13.90 13.95 15.75
C SER A 208 12.64 13.76 16.61
N SER A 209 11.60 14.57 16.41
CA SER A 209 10.35 14.62 17.17
C SER A 209 9.30 13.58 16.75
N LEU A 210 9.50 12.81 15.68
CA LEU A 210 8.57 11.74 15.28
C LEU A 210 8.62 10.47 16.17
N LYS A 211 9.38 10.48 17.27
CA LYS A 211 9.48 9.34 18.19
C LYS A 211 8.22 9.15 19.05
N GLU A 212 7.42 10.20 19.21
CA GLU A 212 6.21 10.19 20.04
C GLU A 212 4.96 10.14 19.13
N GLY A 213 4.59 8.95 18.67
CA GLY A 213 3.35 8.75 17.91
C GLY A 213 3.25 7.36 17.26
N ASN A 214 2.01 6.92 16.99
CA ASN A 214 1.73 5.72 16.23
C ASN A 214 2.07 5.93 14.73
N PHE A 215 3.36 5.97 14.41
CA PHE A 215 3.90 6.06 13.06
C PHE A 215 4.29 4.68 12.54
N ASN A 216 4.14 4.45 11.24
CA ASN A 216 4.58 3.23 10.57
C ASN A 216 6.12 3.19 10.55
N PRO A 217 6.76 2.25 11.28
CA PRO A 217 8.21 2.20 11.40
C PRO A 217 8.90 1.89 10.07
N TRP A 218 8.24 1.19 9.15
CA TRP A 218 8.80 0.81 7.87
C TRP A 218 8.92 1.99 6.91
N ILE A 219 7.94 2.91 6.92
CA ILE A 219 8.00 4.15 6.13
C ILE A 219 9.15 5.02 6.64
N LEU A 220 9.27 5.19 7.97
CA LEU A 220 10.36 5.95 8.58
C LEU A 220 11.72 5.32 8.28
N PHE A 221 11.82 3.99 8.39
CA PHE A 221 13.03 3.26 8.01
C PHE A 221 13.42 3.53 6.56
N ALA A 222 12.48 3.38 5.62
CA ALA A 222 12.75 3.58 4.20
C ALA A 222 13.23 5.01 3.92
N TYR A 223 12.56 6.01 4.50
CA TYR A 223 12.96 7.41 4.41
C TYR A 223 14.39 7.63 4.92
N HIS A 224 14.68 7.24 6.17
CA HIS A 224 15.99 7.44 6.78
C HIS A 224 17.08 6.66 6.04
N PHE A 225 16.77 5.47 5.54
CA PHE A 225 17.70 4.70 4.72
C PHE A 225 18.10 5.47 3.46
N PHE A 226 17.14 5.94 2.66
CA PHE A 226 17.44 6.70 1.43
C PHE A 226 18.18 8.00 1.74
N TYR A 227 17.69 8.77 2.71
CA TYR A 227 18.31 10.02 3.13
C TYR A 227 19.77 9.81 3.54
N ASN A 228 20.05 8.84 4.43
CA ASN A 228 21.40 8.57 4.89
C ASN A 228 22.30 7.98 3.79
N ALA A 229 21.77 7.12 2.93
CA ALA A 229 22.53 6.52 1.84
C ALA A 229 22.99 7.58 0.82
N ILE A 230 22.10 8.50 0.44
CA ILE A 230 22.42 9.60 -0.46
C ILE A 230 23.38 10.57 0.24
N LYS A 231 23.07 11.02 1.47
CA LYS A 231 23.93 11.93 2.25
C LYS A 231 25.35 11.40 2.40
N LYS A 232 25.50 10.11 2.69
CA LYS A 232 26.81 9.45 2.78
C LYS A 232 27.58 9.51 1.46
N ASP A 233 26.91 9.35 0.33
CA ASP A 233 27.54 9.47 -0.99
C ASP A 233 27.92 10.93 -1.30
N LEU A 234 27.05 11.90 -1.01
CA LEU A 234 27.34 13.33 -1.20
C LEU A 234 28.55 13.78 -0.37
N ASN A 235 28.66 13.31 0.87
CA ASN A 235 29.79 13.63 1.75
C ASN A 235 31.13 13.07 1.25
N ARG A 236 31.14 12.10 0.33
CA ARG A 236 32.37 11.64 -0.34
C ARG A 236 32.84 12.63 -1.41
N PHE A 237 31.96 13.52 -1.88
CA PHE A 237 32.25 14.50 -2.92
C PHE A 237 31.84 15.93 -2.50
N PRO A 238 32.46 16.54 -1.46
CA PRO A 238 32.00 17.81 -0.88
C PRO A 238 31.91 18.97 -1.88
N SER A 239 32.82 19.05 -2.85
CA SER A 239 32.85 20.11 -3.86
C SER A 239 31.91 19.87 -5.04
N LYS A 240 31.32 18.67 -5.15
CA LYS A 240 30.47 18.25 -6.27
C LYS A 240 29.11 17.75 -5.82
N LYS A 241 28.66 18.11 -4.61
CA LYS A 241 27.39 17.62 -4.06
C LYS A 241 26.20 17.90 -4.96
N ILE A 242 26.09 19.11 -5.50
CA ILE A 242 24.99 19.52 -6.38
C ILE A 242 25.03 18.75 -7.70
N GLU A 243 26.21 18.65 -8.32
CA GLU A 243 26.43 17.84 -9.54
C GLU A 243 26.08 16.36 -9.28
N ARG A 244 26.46 15.84 -8.10
CA ARG A 244 26.20 14.45 -7.69
C ARG A 244 24.71 14.20 -7.39
N LEU A 245 24.01 15.15 -6.79
CA LEU A 245 22.56 15.09 -6.58
C LEU A 245 21.83 15.05 -7.92
N GLN A 246 22.15 15.96 -8.83
CA GLN A 246 21.47 16.09 -10.10
C GLN A 246 21.81 14.96 -11.07
N SER A 247 23.08 14.83 -11.44
CA SER A 247 23.54 13.96 -12.53
C SER A 247 23.65 12.48 -12.14
N PHE A 248 23.69 12.17 -10.84
CA PHE A 248 23.69 10.79 -10.35
C PHE A 248 22.36 10.45 -9.69
N HIS A 249 22.09 10.93 -8.47
CA HIS A 249 20.95 10.44 -7.69
C HIS A 249 19.59 10.71 -8.35
N MET A 250 19.32 11.95 -8.75
CA MET A 250 18.07 12.30 -9.43
C MET A 250 17.96 11.62 -10.79
N THR A 251 19.00 11.62 -11.63
CA THR A 251 18.96 10.91 -12.91
C THR A 251 18.67 9.41 -12.75
N HIS A 252 19.31 8.72 -11.80
CA HIS A 252 19.08 7.29 -11.62
C HIS A 252 17.66 6.99 -11.14
N VAL A 253 17.14 7.77 -10.19
CA VAL A 253 15.77 7.56 -9.69
C VAL A 253 14.72 8.04 -10.68
N LEU A 254 14.85 9.23 -11.25
CA LEU A 254 13.82 9.83 -12.10
C LEU A 254 13.82 9.29 -13.52
N GLN A 255 14.97 8.88 -14.06
CA GLN A 255 15.11 8.53 -15.48
C GLN A 255 15.53 7.08 -15.71
N HIS A 256 16.35 6.48 -14.83
CA HIS A 256 16.80 5.10 -15.00
C HIS A 256 15.90 4.06 -14.31
N VAL A 257 15.10 4.44 -13.31
CA VAL A 257 14.03 3.56 -12.83
C VAL A 257 12.98 3.41 -13.92
N ARG A 258 12.58 2.17 -14.20
CA ARG A 258 11.56 1.82 -15.19
C ARG A 258 10.44 1.02 -14.54
N PHE A 259 9.21 1.27 -14.96
CA PHE A 259 8.06 0.44 -14.63
C PHE A 259 7.06 0.47 -15.77
N VAL A 260 6.10 -0.45 -15.76
CA VAL A 260 4.98 -0.46 -16.71
C VAL A 260 3.70 -0.12 -15.97
N THR A 261 2.95 0.87 -16.46
CA THR A 261 1.60 1.12 -15.98
C THR A 261 0.61 0.30 -16.78
N VAL A 262 -0.39 -0.25 -16.08
CA VAL A 262 -1.54 -0.92 -16.68
C VAL A 262 -2.77 -0.17 -16.19
N GLU A 263 -3.33 0.66 -17.06
CA GLU A 263 -4.43 1.56 -16.77
C GLU A 263 -5.76 1.02 -17.30
N TYR A 264 -6.77 1.00 -16.43
CA TYR A 264 -8.14 0.58 -16.74
C TYR A 264 -9.08 1.79 -16.80
N GLN A 265 -9.91 1.85 -17.84
CA GLN A 265 -11.01 2.80 -17.92
C GLN A 265 -12.27 2.26 -17.21
N GLN A 266 -12.98 3.15 -16.49
CA GLN A 266 -14.11 2.82 -15.60
C GLN A 266 -15.32 2.18 -16.29
N ASN A 267 -15.47 2.34 -17.61
CA ASN A 267 -16.71 1.97 -18.32
C ASN A 267 -16.93 0.47 -18.51
N GLU A 268 -16.00 -0.39 -18.11
CA GLU A 268 -16.10 -1.83 -18.36
C GLU A 268 -15.43 -2.62 -17.21
N MET A 269 -16.27 -3.22 -16.35
CA MET A 269 -15.91 -4.13 -15.24
C MET A 269 -15.15 -3.50 -14.06
N ASN A 270 -15.34 -4.07 -12.86
CA ASN A 270 -14.59 -3.63 -11.68
C ASN A 270 -13.10 -3.90 -11.95
N ALA A 271 -12.22 -2.92 -11.70
CA ALA A 271 -10.81 -3.10 -12.05
C ALA A 271 -10.12 -4.19 -11.24
N GLN A 272 -10.71 -4.64 -10.13
CA GLN A 272 -10.26 -5.83 -9.41
C GLN A 272 -10.57 -7.12 -10.18
N GLU A 273 -11.71 -7.20 -10.87
CA GLU A 273 -12.07 -8.31 -11.75
C GLU A 273 -11.12 -8.37 -12.95
N ARG A 274 -10.83 -7.21 -13.57
CA ARG A 274 -9.85 -7.14 -14.68
C ARG A 274 -8.41 -7.39 -14.25
N PHE A 275 -7.99 -6.88 -13.09
CA PHE A 275 -6.67 -7.19 -12.51
C PHE A 275 -6.53 -8.70 -12.34
N LYS A 276 -7.58 -9.33 -11.82
CA LYS A 276 -7.66 -10.77 -11.63
C LYS A 276 -7.59 -11.55 -12.95
N ASP A 277 -8.39 -11.19 -13.96
CA ASP A 277 -8.38 -11.85 -15.27
C ASP A 277 -6.97 -11.84 -15.87
N LEU A 278 -6.29 -10.70 -15.78
CA LEU A 278 -4.93 -10.54 -16.29
C LEU A 278 -3.89 -11.26 -15.41
N TYR A 279 -4.09 -11.30 -14.10
CA TYR A 279 -3.24 -12.06 -13.18
C TYR A 279 -3.32 -13.57 -13.48
N HIS A 280 -4.53 -14.11 -13.68
CA HIS A 280 -4.72 -15.53 -13.99
C HIS A 280 -4.34 -15.88 -15.43
N THR A 281 -4.77 -15.10 -16.42
CA THR A 281 -4.38 -15.28 -17.83
C THR A 281 -2.87 -15.18 -17.98
N GLY A 282 -2.25 -14.26 -17.24
CA GLY A 282 -0.82 -14.07 -17.20
C GLY A 282 -0.02 -15.16 -16.48
N LYS A 283 -0.60 -15.76 -15.43
CA LYS A 283 -0.03 -16.92 -14.73
C LYS A 283 -0.15 -18.19 -15.57
N ALA A 284 -1.27 -18.37 -16.27
CA ALA A 284 -1.52 -19.53 -17.14
C ALA A 284 -0.66 -19.51 -18.41
N ASN A 285 -0.49 -18.34 -19.03
CA ASN A 285 0.20 -18.25 -20.32
C ASN A 285 1.72 -18.06 -20.22
N GLN A 286 2.31 -17.91 -19.02
CA GLN A 286 3.73 -17.54 -18.78
C GLN A 286 4.25 -16.34 -19.59
N ILE A 287 3.37 -15.67 -20.30
CA ILE A 287 3.66 -14.63 -21.27
C ILE A 287 2.96 -13.41 -20.73
N LEU A 288 3.74 -12.34 -20.58
CA LEU A 288 3.35 -10.99 -20.19
C LEU A 288 3.25 -10.67 -18.70
N PHE A 289 2.98 -11.58 -17.75
CA PHE A 289 2.73 -11.20 -16.33
C PHE A 289 3.83 -11.53 -15.31
N PHE A 290 4.68 -12.53 -15.59
CA PHE A 290 5.72 -13.02 -14.68
C PHE A 290 7.08 -12.35 -14.91
N ILE A 291 7.28 -11.15 -14.38
CA ILE A 291 8.62 -10.78 -13.89
C ILE A 291 8.50 -10.86 -12.38
N LYS A 292 9.20 -11.80 -11.74
CA LYS A 292 9.35 -11.89 -10.28
C LYS A 292 9.87 -10.54 -9.80
N THR A 293 8.93 -9.67 -9.43
CA THR A 293 9.25 -8.32 -8.98
C THR A 293 9.34 -8.41 -7.46
N PRO A 294 10.39 -7.86 -6.83
CA PRO A 294 10.47 -7.83 -5.37
C PRO A 294 9.21 -7.15 -4.78
N GLY A 295 8.53 -7.87 -3.89
CA GLY A 295 7.27 -7.44 -3.29
C GLY A 295 6.55 -8.62 -2.61
N ILE A 296 5.51 -8.31 -1.84
CA ILE A 296 4.63 -9.30 -1.24
C ILE A 296 3.44 -9.50 -2.18
N ASP A 297 3.17 -10.73 -2.60
CA ASP A 297 2.05 -11.05 -3.49
C ASP A 297 0.70 -10.77 -2.82
N LEU A 298 -0.26 -10.22 -3.57
CA LEU A 298 -1.64 -10.03 -3.13
C LEU A 298 -2.30 -11.39 -2.89
N ALA A 299 -2.95 -11.56 -1.73
CA ALA A 299 -3.75 -12.75 -1.44
C ALA A 299 -5.15 -12.61 -2.07
N GLN A 300 -5.88 -13.72 -2.19
CA GLN A 300 -7.25 -13.66 -2.73
C GLN A 300 -8.18 -12.89 -1.76
N SER A 301 -7.93 -12.97 -0.46
CA SER A 301 -8.66 -12.29 0.61
C SER A 301 -8.47 -10.78 0.56
N ASP A 302 -7.30 -10.30 0.12
CA ASP A 302 -7.10 -8.87 -0.15
C ASP A 302 -7.91 -8.39 -1.36
N LEU A 303 -7.99 -9.20 -2.42
CA LEU A 303 -8.83 -8.87 -3.58
C LEU A 303 -10.31 -8.81 -3.18
N ILE A 304 -10.78 -9.79 -2.39
CA ILE A 304 -12.15 -9.84 -1.87
C ILE A 304 -12.44 -8.65 -0.96
N LYS A 305 -11.56 -8.36 0.00
CA LYS A 305 -11.65 -7.20 0.89
C LYS A 305 -11.80 -5.92 0.10
N ASN A 306 -10.89 -5.69 -0.84
CA ASN A 306 -10.89 -4.49 -1.67
C ASN A 306 -12.19 -4.40 -2.50
N HIS A 307 -12.72 -5.52 -2.99
CA HIS A 307 -13.96 -5.55 -3.75
C HIS A 307 -15.17 -5.21 -2.90
N VAL A 308 -15.42 -5.99 -1.86
CA VAL A 308 -16.56 -5.84 -0.98
C VAL A 308 -16.58 -4.43 -0.38
N LEU A 309 -15.43 -3.91 0.04
CA LEU A 309 -15.36 -2.56 0.60
C LEU A 309 -15.49 -1.48 -0.48
N SER A 310 -15.01 -1.69 -1.71
CA SER A 310 -15.22 -0.71 -2.80
C SER A 310 -16.68 -0.50 -3.21
N LEU A 311 -17.59 -1.40 -2.81
CA LEU A 311 -19.03 -1.27 -3.07
C LEU A 311 -19.71 -0.18 -2.23
N PHE A 312 -19.07 0.29 -1.15
CA PHE A 312 -19.59 1.40 -0.35
C PHE A 312 -19.16 2.76 -0.93
N LYS A 313 -20.09 3.72 -0.96
CA LYS A 313 -19.91 5.01 -1.66
C LYS A 313 -18.94 5.96 -0.99
N THR A 314 -18.89 5.97 0.35
CA THR A 314 -18.08 6.94 1.12
C THR A 314 -16.92 6.25 1.83
N GLU A 315 -15.80 6.96 1.94
CA GLU A 315 -14.61 6.50 2.65
C GLU A 315 -14.89 6.24 4.14
N GLU A 316 -15.79 7.02 4.75
CA GLU A 316 -16.23 6.84 6.13
C GLU A 316 -17.00 5.53 6.31
N LYS A 317 -17.94 5.22 5.41
CA LYS A 317 -18.74 3.99 5.49
C LYS A 317 -17.91 2.77 5.17
N GLN A 318 -17.07 2.86 4.15
CA GLN A 318 -16.04 1.87 3.86
C GLN A 318 -15.28 1.49 5.12
N PHE A 319 -14.84 2.49 5.89
CA PHE A 319 -14.09 2.26 7.12
C PHE A 319 -14.91 1.67 8.25
N GLU A 320 -16.12 2.18 8.47
CA GLU A 320 -17.05 1.65 9.46
C GLU A 320 -17.25 0.14 9.24
N MET A 321 -17.49 -0.27 7.99
CA MET A 321 -17.69 -1.67 7.62
C MET A 321 -16.43 -2.52 7.83
N TYR A 322 -15.26 -1.96 7.51
CA TYR A 322 -13.99 -2.62 7.81
C TYR A 322 -13.76 -2.84 9.31
N GLU A 323 -13.90 -1.80 10.14
CA GLU A 323 -13.71 -1.93 11.59
C GLU A 323 -14.73 -2.88 12.23
N LYS A 324 -15.98 -2.82 11.77
CA LYS A 324 -17.09 -3.59 12.33
C LYS A 324 -17.03 -5.06 11.96
N TYR A 325 -16.65 -5.39 10.73
CA TYR A 325 -16.76 -6.76 10.21
C TYR A 325 -15.44 -7.39 9.79
N TRP A 326 -14.61 -6.68 9.02
CA TRP A 326 -13.41 -7.28 8.44
C TRP A 326 -12.23 -7.37 9.41
N LEU A 327 -11.96 -6.29 10.14
CA LEU A 327 -10.87 -6.22 11.13
C LEU A 327 -11.01 -7.29 12.23
N PRO A 328 -12.20 -7.59 12.79
CA PRO A 328 -12.38 -8.71 13.70
C PRO A 328 -11.98 -10.06 13.09
N MET A 329 -12.29 -10.29 11.81
CA MET A 329 -11.89 -11.52 11.11
C MET A 329 -10.37 -11.62 11.01
N GLU A 330 -9.69 -10.56 10.57
CA GLU A 330 -8.22 -10.51 10.49
C GLU A 330 -7.57 -10.75 11.88
N ARG A 331 -8.13 -10.17 12.94
CA ARG A 331 -7.66 -10.36 14.32
C ARG A 331 -7.84 -11.78 14.83
N ARG A 332 -8.84 -12.53 14.34
CA ARG A 332 -9.09 -13.91 14.80
C ARG A 332 -7.97 -14.87 14.40
N PHE A 333 -7.37 -14.63 13.24
CA PHE A 333 -6.16 -15.29 12.75
C PHE A 333 -4.87 -14.72 13.38
N CYS A 334 -4.97 -13.66 14.19
CA CYS A 334 -3.88 -13.10 14.99
C CYS A 334 -3.97 -13.56 16.45
N THR A 335 -3.83 -14.86 16.75
CA THR A 335 -3.65 -15.28 18.16
C THR A 335 -2.17 -15.17 18.55
N PHE A 336 -1.87 -14.11 19.29
CA PHE A 336 -0.64 -13.90 20.06
C PHE A 336 -0.49 -15.00 21.12
N GLU A 337 0.17 -16.11 20.82
CA GLU A 337 0.66 -17.02 21.87
C GLU A 337 1.99 -17.75 21.56
N ASN A 338 2.63 -17.50 20.40
CA ASN A 338 3.87 -18.21 20.02
C ASN A 338 5.16 -17.35 19.93
N ILE A 339 5.19 -16.13 20.47
CA ILE A 339 6.43 -15.32 20.53
C ILE A 339 6.97 -15.15 21.97
N SER A 340 6.16 -15.45 22.99
CA SER A 340 6.61 -15.39 24.38
C SER A 340 7.07 -16.75 24.90
N LEU A 341 8.05 -17.42 24.28
CA LEU A 341 8.72 -18.56 24.93
C LEU A 341 10.11 -18.96 24.38
N ASN A 342 10.87 -18.05 23.74
CA ASN A 342 12.30 -18.30 23.45
C ASN A 342 13.19 -17.06 23.70
N ALA A 343 12.81 -16.21 24.66
CA ALA A 343 13.63 -15.07 25.11
C ALA A 343 14.65 -15.45 26.21
N ASN A 344 15.01 -16.73 26.32
CA ASN A 344 15.97 -17.21 27.33
C ASN A 344 17.22 -17.85 26.74
N ASP A 345 17.55 -17.61 25.47
CA ASP A 345 18.89 -17.95 24.98
C ASP A 345 19.58 -16.76 24.32
N GLY A 346 20.82 -16.56 24.77
CA GLY A 346 21.53 -15.30 24.70
C GLY A 346 21.90 -14.82 23.30
N GLY A 347 22.01 -13.50 23.19
CA GLY A 347 23.04 -12.88 22.37
C GLY A 347 22.89 -13.00 20.86
N SER A 348 21.75 -12.62 20.27
CA SER A 348 21.76 -12.08 18.90
C SER A 348 20.65 -11.05 18.67
N SER A 349 21.02 -9.99 17.95
CA SER A 349 20.21 -8.86 17.46
C SER A 349 18.68 -9.00 17.55
N LEU A 350 18.09 -8.44 18.61
CA LEU A 350 16.65 -8.42 18.90
C LEU A 350 15.81 -7.79 17.78
N SER A 351 16.37 -6.90 16.95
CA SER A 351 15.64 -6.26 15.84
C SER A 351 15.37 -7.22 14.68
N THR A 352 16.30 -8.12 14.38
CA THR A 352 16.23 -8.97 13.18
C THR A 352 15.18 -10.09 13.29
N VAL A 353 14.91 -10.55 14.52
CA VAL A 353 13.93 -11.61 14.82
C VAL A 353 12.50 -11.05 14.83
N VAL A 354 12.31 -9.82 15.32
CA VAL A 354 11.01 -9.13 15.31
C VAL A 354 10.60 -8.77 13.87
N ASP A 355 11.56 -8.33 13.06
CA ASP A 355 11.35 -7.91 11.67
C ASP A 355 10.93 -9.05 10.73
N ALA A 356 11.52 -10.24 10.91
CA ALA A 356 11.14 -11.43 10.16
C ALA A 356 9.70 -11.87 10.50
N SER A 357 9.37 -11.85 11.79
CA SER A 357 8.09 -12.33 12.33
C SER A 357 6.89 -11.53 11.81
N TYR A 358 6.96 -10.19 11.79
CA TYR A 358 5.82 -9.34 11.42
C TYR A 358 5.39 -9.47 9.95
N ALA A 359 6.34 -9.50 9.00
CA ALA A 359 5.99 -9.64 7.58
C ALA A 359 5.51 -11.06 7.24
N THR A 360 6.07 -12.09 7.89
CA THR A 360 5.52 -13.45 7.81
C THR A 360 4.13 -13.54 8.43
N LEU A 361 3.86 -12.82 9.52
CA LEU A 361 2.54 -12.82 10.16
C LEU A 361 1.47 -12.23 9.25
N GLU A 362 1.70 -11.10 8.58
CA GLU A 362 0.70 -10.56 7.63
C GLU A 362 0.49 -11.47 6.42
N THR A 363 1.55 -12.08 5.89
CA THR A 363 1.40 -13.04 4.77
C THR A 363 0.73 -14.34 5.20
N LEU A 364 0.95 -14.79 6.43
CA LEU A 364 0.27 -15.95 6.99
C LEU A 364 -1.21 -15.60 7.22
N GLN A 365 -1.52 -14.47 7.84
CA GLN A 365 -2.89 -13.98 8.06
C GLN A 365 -3.73 -13.94 6.77
N SER A 366 -3.20 -13.34 5.70
CA SER A 366 -3.95 -13.27 4.44
C SER A 366 -4.21 -14.66 3.85
N ARG A 367 -3.31 -15.63 4.06
CA ARG A 367 -3.49 -17.03 3.64
C ARG A 367 -4.46 -17.81 4.52
N GLU A 368 -4.47 -17.59 5.83
CA GLU A 368 -5.45 -18.25 6.72
C GLU A 368 -6.86 -17.74 6.39
N LEU A 369 -6.97 -16.45 6.08
CA LEU A 369 -8.23 -15.85 5.66
C LEU A 369 -8.69 -16.37 4.29
N ASP A 370 -7.79 -16.63 3.34
CA ASP A 370 -8.11 -17.29 2.06
C ASP A 370 -8.82 -18.63 2.30
N ILE A 371 -8.25 -19.47 3.17
CA ILE A 371 -8.80 -20.80 3.49
C ILE A 371 -10.18 -20.69 4.16
N PHE A 372 -10.37 -19.73 5.06
CA PHE A 372 -11.68 -19.51 5.67
C PHE A 372 -12.72 -19.08 4.63
N ILE A 373 -12.35 -18.19 3.71
CA ILE A 373 -13.26 -17.73 2.66
C ILE A 373 -13.64 -18.90 1.74
N GLU A 374 -12.70 -19.78 1.38
CA GLU A 374 -12.97 -21.01 0.62
C GLU A 374 -14.03 -21.87 1.33
N TRP A 375 -13.82 -22.13 2.63
CA TRP A 375 -14.77 -22.87 3.45
C TRP A 375 -16.14 -22.18 3.53
N PHE A 376 -16.17 -20.86 3.70
CA PHE A 376 -17.41 -20.10 3.79
C PHE A 376 -18.23 -20.20 2.51
N VAL A 377 -17.61 -19.94 1.36
CA VAL A 377 -18.26 -20.03 0.03
C VAL A 377 -18.79 -21.44 -0.22
N PHE A 378 -17.98 -22.45 0.09
CA PHE A 378 -18.38 -23.84 -0.04
C PHE A 378 -19.61 -24.17 0.82
N ASN A 379 -19.66 -23.74 2.07
CA ASN A 379 -20.83 -23.98 2.93
C ASN A 379 -22.08 -23.22 2.47
N VAL A 380 -21.94 -21.97 2.01
CA VAL A 380 -23.08 -21.21 1.47
C VAL A 380 -23.70 -21.92 0.27
N LYS A 381 -22.89 -22.56 -0.59
CA LYS A 381 -23.40 -23.36 -1.71
C LYS A 381 -24.11 -24.65 -1.29
N HIS A 382 -23.68 -25.28 -0.21
CA HIS A 382 -24.13 -26.62 0.21
C HIS A 382 -25.09 -26.60 1.41
N SER A 383 -25.53 -25.43 1.88
CA SER A 383 -26.36 -25.26 3.07
C SER A 383 -27.82 -25.71 2.92
N GLU A 384 -28.14 -26.63 2.00
CA GLU A 384 -29.43 -27.33 2.05
C GLU A 384 -29.44 -28.52 3.00
N HIS A 385 -28.31 -29.10 3.46
CA HIS A 385 -28.33 -30.25 4.39
C HIS A 385 -27.29 -30.13 5.53
N ASN A 386 -27.79 -30.03 6.77
CA ASN A 386 -27.05 -29.77 8.00
C ASN A 386 -26.20 -30.97 8.52
N GLU A 387 -26.30 -32.15 7.91
CA GLU A 387 -25.55 -33.36 8.34
C GLU A 387 -24.11 -33.42 7.81
N ASP A 388 -23.79 -32.64 6.77
CA ASP A 388 -22.49 -32.72 6.09
C ASP A 388 -21.39 -31.94 6.82
N LEU A 389 -21.76 -30.91 7.60
CA LEU A 389 -20.85 -30.10 8.42
C LEU A 389 -20.15 -30.93 9.51
N GLN A 390 -20.87 -31.84 10.18
CA GLN A 390 -20.29 -32.71 11.21
C GLN A 390 -19.33 -33.76 10.61
N ASN A 391 -19.63 -34.29 9.42
CA ASN A 391 -18.76 -35.25 8.74
C ASN A 391 -17.51 -34.58 8.14
N LYS A 392 -17.65 -33.37 7.61
CA LYS A 392 -16.53 -32.52 7.17
C LYS A 392 -15.65 -32.10 8.35
N TYR A 393 -16.26 -31.82 9.51
CA TYR A 393 -15.56 -31.55 10.76
C TYR A 393 -14.82 -32.79 11.32
N LYS A 394 -15.43 -33.98 11.25
CA LYS A 394 -14.75 -35.24 11.62
C LYS A 394 -13.56 -35.56 10.71
N LYS A 395 -13.67 -35.30 9.40
CA LYS A 395 -12.52 -35.38 8.47
C LYS A 395 -11.41 -34.38 8.83
N PHE A 396 -11.78 -33.15 9.20
CA PHE A 396 -10.85 -32.11 9.68
C PHE A 396 -10.13 -32.52 10.99
N GLN A 397 -10.84 -33.14 11.95
CA GLN A 397 -10.27 -33.64 13.20
C GLN A 397 -9.34 -34.86 12.98
N GLN A 398 -9.72 -35.82 12.13
CA GLN A 398 -8.86 -36.97 11.79
C GLN A 398 -7.53 -36.55 11.12
N GLN A 399 -7.55 -35.46 10.36
CA GLN A 399 -6.36 -34.92 9.71
C GLN A 399 -5.49 -34.09 10.68
N LYS A 400 -6.08 -33.48 11.71
CA LYS A 400 -5.38 -32.75 12.77
C LYS A 400 -4.60 -33.68 13.71
N GLU A 401 -5.17 -34.83 14.07
CA GLU A 401 -4.52 -35.82 14.96
C GLU A 401 -3.32 -36.51 14.31
N GLN A 402 -3.30 -36.65 12.98
CA GLN A 402 -2.18 -37.23 12.24
C GLN A 402 -0.99 -36.26 12.04
N SER A 403 -1.17 -34.96 12.34
CA SER A 403 -0.25 -33.88 11.96
C SER A 403 0.33 -33.12 13.17
N GLN A 404 0.86 -33.81 14.17
CA GLN A 404 1.52 -33.16 15.33
C GLN A 404 2.85 -32.44 15.01
N GLN A 405 3.29 -32.36 13.76
CA GLN A 405 4.53 -31.67 13.38
C GLN A 405 4.44 -30.94 12.03
N LEU A 406 3.65 -29.87 11.93
CA LEU A 406 3.84 -28.70 11.02
C LEU A 406 2.64 -27.72 11.16
N PRO A 407 2.79 -26.40 10.92
CA PRO A 407 1.64 -25.48 10.90
C PRO A 407 0.59 -25.91 9.84
N LEU A 408 -0.66 -26.00 10.30
CA LEU A 408 -1.87 -26.53 9.63
C LEU A 408 -2.07 -26.08 8.16
N ILE A 409 -1.54 -24.92 7.79
CA ILE A 409 -1.77 -24.24 6.50
C ILE A 409 -0.77 -24.65 5.40
N MET A 410 0.41 -25.17 5.76
CA MET A 410 1.38 -25.61 4.76
C MET A 410 1.00 -26.94 4.10
N GLN A 411 0.18 -27.76 4.75
CA GLN A 411 -0.23 -29.06 4.23
C GLN A 411 -1.46 -28.97 3.30
N LEU A 412 -2.32 -27.95 3.45
CA LEU A 412 -3.47 -27.72 2.57
C LEU A 412 -3.07 -27.19 1.19
N GLY A 413 -1.91 -26.52 1.07
CA GLY A 413 -1.41 -25.97 -0.19
C GLY A 413 -0.99 -27.02 -1.25
N MET A 414 -1.02 -28.31 -0.92
CA MET A 414 -0.64 -29.40 -1.83
C MET A 414 -1.76 -29.83 -2.79
N TYR A 415 -2.97 -29.27 -2.68
CA TYR A 415 -4.14 -29.61 -3.52
C TYR A 415 -4.52 -28.52 -4.54
N SER A 416 -3.55 -27.88 -5.19
CA SER A 416 -3.84 -27.03 -6.36
C SER A 416 -3.10 -27.51 -7.61
N SER A 417 -3.43 -28.72 -8.05
CA SER A 417 -3.15 -29.20 -9.40
C SER A 417 -4.47 -29.33 -10.17
N GLY A 418 -4.95 -28.22 -10.74
CA GLY A 418 -6.15 -28.24 -11.56
C GLY A 418 -6.66 -26.85 -11.91
N THR A 419 -7.20 -26.72 -13.12
CA THR A 419 -7.89 -25.54 -13.67
C THR A 419 -9.24 -25.29 -12.96
N GLU A 420 -9.22 -24.95 -11.67
CA GLU A 420 -10.41 -24.56 -10.92
C GLU A 420 -10.61 -23.03 -10.92
N PRO A 421 -11.88 -22.55 -10.89
CA PRO A 421 -12.16 -21.11 -10.80
C PRO A 421 -11.58 -20.54 -9.52
N SER A 422 -10.85 -19.44 -9.61
CA SER A 422 -10.20 -18.85 -8.44
C SER A 422 -11.21 -18.38 -7.41
N LEU A 423 -10.92 -18.64 -6.13
CA LEU A 423 -11.72 -18.32 -4.94
C LEU A 423 -12.55 -17.04 -5.05
N PHE A 424 -11.95 -15.93 -5.49
CA PHE A 424 -12.67 -14.67 -5.67
C PHE A 424 -13.89 -14.78 -6.63
N ASN A 425 -13.80 -15.52 -7.74
CA ASN A 425 -14.90 -15.67 -8.72
C ASN A 425 -16.01 -16.51 -8.12
N GLU A 426 -15.61 -17.55 -7.38
CA GLU A 426 -16.55 -18.37 -6.66
C GLU A 426 -17.29 -17.55 -5.60
N PHE A 427 -16.56 -16.74 -4.84
CA PHE A 427 -17.10 -15.83 -3.84
C PHE A 427 -18.09 -14.83 -4.47
N ILE A 428 -17.69 -14.12 -5.53
CA ILE A 428 -18.55 -13.15 -6.21
C ILE A 428 -19.77 -13.82 -6.84
N ALA A 429 -19.60 -14.92 -7.57
CA ALA A 429 -20.73 -15.63 -8.19
C ALA A 429 -21.72 -16.18 -7.15
N THR A 430 -21.24 -16.59 -5.98
CA THR A 430 -22.07 -17.19 -4.93
C THR A 430 -22.83 -16.13 -4.13
N LEU A 431 -22.19 -15.00 -3.82
CA LEU A 431 -22.72 -14.02 -2.86
C LEU A 431 -23.25 -12.74 -3.52
N PHE A 432 -22.87 -12.49 -4.77
CA PHE A 432 -23.27 -11.33 -5.56
C PHE A 432 -23.70 -11.73 -6.99
N PRO A 433 -24.64 -12.68 -7.18
CA PRO A 433 -25.07 -13.11 -8.51
C PRO A 433 -25.73 -11.95 -9.27
N SER A 434 -25.26 -11.72 -10.50
CA SER A 434 -25.53 -10.57 -11.34
C SER A 434 -27.01 -10.38 -11.73
N SER A 435 -27.60 -9.21 -11.39
CA SER A 435 -28.57 -8.46 -12.23
C SER A 435 -29.12 -7.16 -11.64
N THR A 436 -28.58 -6.61 -10.56
CA THR A 436 -28.96 -5.27 -10.05
C THR A 436 -27.78 -4.59 -9.36
N SER A 437 -27.82 -3.26 -9.25
CA SER A 437 -26.87 -2.51 -8.42
C SER A 437 -26.87 -3.13 -7.01
N VAL A 438 -25.73 -3.68 -6.58
CA VAL A 438 -25.61 -4.27 -5.25
C VAL A 438 -25.86 -3.18 -4.22
N GLU A 439 -26.92 -3.32 -3.42
CA GLU A 439 -27.22 -2.37 -2.35
C GLU A 439 -26.20 -2.53 -1.20
N GLU A 440 -25.79 -1.41 -0.60
CA GLU A 440 -24.85 -1.42 0.53
C GLU A 440 -25.34 -2.26 1.72
N SER A 441 -26.66 -2.39 1.88
CA SER A 441 -27.32 -3.25 2.87
C SER A 441 -26.99 -4.74 2.67
N HIS A 442 -27.03 -5.22 1.43
CA HIS A 442 -26.69 -6.60 1.08
C HIS A 442 -25.21 -6.88 1.33
N VAL A 443 -24.34 -5.94 0.98
CA VAL A 443 -22.89 -6.05 1.25
C VAL A 443 -22.63 -6.16 2.75
N GLU A 444 -23.30 -5.34 3.57
CA GLU A 444 -23.22 -5.40 5.02
C GLU A 444 -23.74 -6.74 5.58
N GLU A 445 -24.85 -7.27 5.06
CA GLU A 445 -25.39 -8.57 5.46
C GLU A 445 -24.40 -9.72 5.19
N VAL A 446 -23.77 -9.72 4.01
CA VAL A 446 -22.74 -10.71 3.65
C VAL A 446 -21.56 -10.64 4.62
N LEU A 447 -21.06 -9.43 4.91
CA LEU A 447 -19.97 -9.21 5.86
C LEU A 447 -20.34 -9.69 7.28
N ALA A 448 -21.54 -9.39 7.74
CA ALA A 448 -22.05 -9.83 9.04
C ALA A 448 -22.16 -11.36 9.11
N ARG A 449 -22.65 -12.00 8.04
CA ARG A 449 -22.77 -13.46 7.94
C ARG A 449 -21.39 -14.15 7.93
N MET A 450 -20.41 -13.57 7.24
CA MET A 450 -19.03 -14.07 7.25
C MET A 450 -18.44 -14.03 8.66
N LEU A 451 -18.50 -12.89 9.34
CA LEU A 451 -17.97 -12.75 10.70
C LEU A 451 -18.65 -13.72 11.67
N LYS A 452 -20.00 -13.81 11.63
CA LYS A 452 -20.74 -14.77 12.46
C LYS A 452 -20.32 -16.21 12.19
N SER A 453 -20.15 -16.59 10.93
CA SER A 453 -19.73 -17.95 10.56
C SER A 453 -18.30 -18.25 11.05
N LEU A 454 -17.43 -17.24 11.06
CA LEU A 454 -16.09 -17.35 11.63
C LEU A 454 -16.14 -17.55 13.15
N ASP A 455 -16.97 -16.77 13.85
CA ASP A 455 -17.14 -16.91 15.30
C ASP A 455 -17.72 -18.29 15.67
N ASP A 456 -18.74 -18.75 14.94
CA ASP A 456 -19.32 -20.08 15.11
C ASP A 456 -18.27 -21.18 14.85
N PHE A 457 -17.41 -20.99 13.83
CA PHE A 457 -16.30 -21.89 13.52
C PHE A 457 -15.31 -22.00 14.69
N PHE A 458 -14.83 -20.88 15.22
CA PHE A 458 -13.88 -20.87 16.35
C PHE A 458 -14.51 -21.34 17.65
N MET A 459 -15.79 -21.05 17.91
CA MET A 459 -16.51 -21.56 19.08
C MET A 459 -16.65 -23.08 19.02
N THR A 460 -16.94 -23.63 17.84
CA THR A 460 -17.00 -25.09 17.62
C THR A 460 -15.63 -25.74 17.81
N LEU A 461 -14.56 -25.08 17.34
CA LEU A 461 -13.19 -25.54 17.54
C LEU A 461 -12.81 -25.59 19.02
N HIS A 462 -13.13 -24.55 19.79
CA HIS A 462 -12.85 -24.48 21.22
C HIS A 462 -13.58 -25.58 21.99
N ARG A 463 -14.88 -25.80 21.73
CA ARG A 463 -15.67 -26.85 22.39
C ARG A 463 -15.09 -28.25 22.15
N ALA A 464 -14.70 -28.56 20.92
CA ALA A 464 -14.11 -29.87 20.64
C ALA A 464 -12.72 -30.06 21.27
N GLN A 465 -11.92 -28.98 21.41
CA GLN A 465 -10.66 -29.04 22.14
C GLN A 465 -10.88 -29.30 23.64
N GLU A 466 -11.89 -28.68 24.24
CA GLU A 466 -12.28 -28.95 25.63
C GLU A 466 -12.78 -30.39 25.82
N GLU A 467 -13.60 -30.91 24.90
CA GLU A 467 -14.08 -32.30 24.95
C GLU A 467 -12.94 -33.31 24.82
N LEU A 468 -12.00 -33.08 23.90
CA LEU A 468 -10.81 -33.93 23.73
C LEU A 468 -9.92 -33.90 24.99
N SER A 469 -9.73 -32.72 25.59
CA SER A 469 -8.95 -32.55 26.82
C SER A 469 -9.61 -33.12 28.07
N ARG A 470 -10.93 -33.37 28.04
CA ARG A 470 -11.66 -34.09 29.10
C ARG A 470 -11.67 -35.60 28.90
N THR A 471 -11.40 -36.04 27.67
CA THR A 471 -11.41 -37.46 27.28
C THR A 471 -10.03 -38.11 27.42
N ILE A 472 -8.97 -37.31 27.29
CA ILE A 472 -7.58 -37.63 27.68
C ILE A 472 -7.42 -37.41 29.18
#